data_AF-A0A1Y5H157-F1
#
_entry.id   AF-A0A1Y5H157-F1
#
_cell.length_a   1.000
_cell.length_b   1.000
_cell.length_c   1.000
_cell.angle_alpha   90.00
_cell.angle_beta   90.00
_cell.angle_gamma   90.00
#
_symmetry.space_group_name_H-M   'P 1'
#
loop_
_entity.id
_entity.type
_entity.pdbx_description
1 polymer ?
#
loop_
_entity_poly.entity_id
_entity_poly.type
_entity_poly.pdbx_seq_one_letter_code
_entity_poly.pdbx_strand_id
1 'polypeptide(L)'
;MNEELRALYQEVIIDHGRHPRNFKKLEGYSCCQEAYNPLCGDRLTLYLKLDKDKILDASFEGGGCAISMASTSLMIERIKNTRISEAQQLFDSFHHLVTAPDSGADVSAPLGKLKVLGGVRDFPTRIKCATLAWHALKAGLENVDHDKSVSTE
;
A
#
# COMPACT_ATOMS: atom_id res chain seq x y z
N MET A 1 23.80 -1.70 7.68
CA MET A 1 22.80 -2.78 7.84
C MET A 1 23.53 -4.10 7.71
N ASN A 2 23.43 -5.02 8.69
CA ASN A 2 24.08 -6.34 8.64
C ASN A 2 23.47 -7.19 7.51
N GLU A 3 24.27 -8.08 6.91
CA GLU A 3 23.92 -8.92 5.76
C GLU A 3 22.77 -9.88 6.06
N GLU A 4 22.75 -10.44 7.27
CA GLU A 4 21.66 -11.29 7.77
C GLU A 4 20.31 -10.55 7.81
N LEU A 5 20.34 -9.26 8.19
CA LEU A 5 19.14 -8.44 8.24
C LEU A 5 18.64 -8.12 6.82
N ARG A 6 19.55 -7.93 5.85
CA ARG A 6 19.18 -7.80 4.43
C ARG A 6 18.53 -9.06 3.89
N ALA A 7 19.07 -10.23 4.22
CA ALA A 7 18.52 -11.51 3.78
C ALA A 7 17.09 -11.71 4.31
N LEU A 8 16.87 -11.49 5.61
CA LEU A 8 15.53 -11.56 6.20
C LEU A 8 14.54 -10.58 5.55
N TYR A 9 14.99 -9.36 5.24
CA TYR A 9 14.18 -8.39 4.53
C TYR A 9 13.83 -8.83 3.09
N GLN A 10 14.77 -9.43 2.37
CA GLN A 10 14.49 -10.00 1.06
C GLN A 10 13.47 -11.15 1.14
N GLU A 11 13.56 -11.99 2.17
CA GLU A 11 12.60 -13.07 2.39
C GLU A 11 11.17 -12.55 2.56
N VAL A 12 10.97 -11.45 3.29
CA VAL A 12 9.64 -10.84 3.45
C VAL A 12 9.06 -10.38 2.10
N ILE A 13 9.86 -9.76 1.23
CA ILE A 13 9.41 -9.36 -0.10
C ILE A 13 9.07 -10.59 -0.95
N ILE A 14 9.91 -11.62 -0.92
CA ILE A 14 9.69 -12.85 -1.69
C ILE A 14 8.42 -13.55 -1.23
N ASP A 15 8.23 -13.68 0.09
CA ASP A 15 7.08 -14.35 0.68
C ASP A 15 5.78 -13.62 0.35
N HIS A 16 5.70 -12.31 0.60
CA HIS A 16 4.51 -11.54 0.25
C HIS A 16 4.30 -11.39 -1.27
N GLY A 17 5.38 -11.46 -2.05
CA GLY A 17 5.31 -11.44 -3.51
C GLY A 17 4.77 -12.74 -4.12
N ARG A 18 5.08 -13.90 -3.52
CA ARG A 18 4.61 -15.22 -3.96
C ARG A 18 3.28 -15.63 -3.33
N HIS A 19 3.09 -15.29 -2.07
CA HIS A 19 1.91 -15.63 -1.26
C HIS A 19 1.30 -14.34 -0.69
N PRO A 20 0.72 -13.47 -1.53
CA PRO A 20 0.12 -12.24 -1.07
C PRO A 20 -1.06 -12.52 -0.11
N ARG A 21 -1.10 -11.77 0.99
CA ARG A 21 -2.20 -11.82 1.97
C ARG A 21 -3.36 -11.01 1.45
N ASN A 22 -4.57 -11.46 1.81
CA ASN A 22 -5.83 -10.82 1.39
C ASN A 22 -5.98 -10.74 -0.15
N PHE A 23 -5.45 -11.73 -0.87
CA PHE A 23 -5.60 -11.86 -2.31
C PHE A 23 -6.93 -12.56 -2.64
N LYS A 24 -7.99 -11.77 -2.81
CA LYS A 24 -9.34 -12.20 -3.14
C LYS A 24 -10.18 -10.98 -3.50
N LYS A 25 -11.29 -11.21 -4.20
CA LYS A 25 -12.38 -10.24 -4.26
C LYS A 25 -13.07 -10.15 -2.90
N LEU A 26 -13.24 -8.94 -2.37
CA LEU A 26 -14.01 -8.70 -1.15
C LEU A 26 -15.49 -8.64 -1.48
N GLU A 27 -16.35 -9.28 -0.69
CA GLU A 27 -17.80 -9.10 -0.80
C GLU A 27 -18.27 -7.95 0.10
N GLY A 28 -19.24 -7.16 -0.38
CA GLY A 28 -19.75 -6.00 0.36
C GLY A 28 -18.69 -4.92 0.62
N TYR A 29 -17.78 -4.72 -0.33
CA TYR A 29 -16.86 -3.59 -0.33
C TYR A 29 -17.65 -2.27 -0.46
N SER A 30 -17.14 -1.23 0.17
CA SER A 30 -17.68 0.13 0.08
C SER A 30 -17.17 0.85 -1.17
N CYS A 31 -15.91 0.63 -1.53
CA CYS A 31 -15.33 1.14 -2.77
C CYS A 31 -14.30 0.16 -3.35
N CYS A 32 -14.06 0.28 -4.65
CA CYS A 32 -13.03 -0.46 -5.37
C CYS A 32 -12.25 0.49 -6.28
N GLN A 33 -10.95 0.24 -6.45
CA GLN A 33 -10.09 1.00 -7.34
C GLN A 33 -9.21 0.10 -8.18
N GLU A 34 -9.26 0.31 -9.50
CA GLU A 34 -8.31 -0.30 -10.43
C GLU A 34 -7.07 0.57 -10.57
N ALA A 35 -5.90 -0.06 -10.60
CA ALA A 35 -4.63 0.63 -10.78
C ALA A 35 -3.74 -0.14 -11.76
N TYR A 36 -3.04 0.60 -12.61
CA TYR A 36 -2.17 0.06 -13.64
C TYR A 36 -0.85 0.83 -13.73
N ASN A 37 0.27 0.10 -13.73
CA ASN A 37 1.61 0.61 -13.93
C ASN A 37 2.22 0.02 -15.22
N PRO A 38 2.20 0.75 -16.35
CA PRO A 38 2.67 0.23 -17.64
C PRO A 38 4.18 -0.06 -17.69
N LEU A 39 4.98 0.49 -16.77
CA LEU A 39 6.43 0.26 -16.77
C LEU A 39 6.80 -1.17 -16.37
N CYS A 40 6.10 -1.71 -15.38
CA CYS A 40 6.29 -3.08 -14.88
C CYS A 40 5.20 -4.03 -15.39
N GLY A 41 4.13 -3.51 -16.01
CA GLY A 41 2.92 -4.28 -16.35
C GLY A 41 2.07 -4.63 -15.12
N ASP A 42 2.27 -3.96 -13.98
CA ASP A 42 1.51 -4.27 -12.76
C ASP A 42 0.06 -3.80 -12.93
N ARG A 43 -0.92 -4.64 -12.59
CA ARG A 43 -2.34 -4.32 -12.54
C ARG A 43 -2.95 -4.90 -11.28
N LEU A 44 -3.71 -4.09 -10.54
CA LEU A 44 -4.46 -4.57 -9.38
C LEU A 44 -5.82 -3.89 -9.29
N THR A 45 -6.76 -4.58 -8.65
CA THR A 45 -8.01 -4.03 -8.16
C THR A 45 -8.00 -4.10 -6.64
N LEU A 46 -8.04 -2.95 -5.98
CA LEU A 46 -8.10 -2.82 -4.53
C LEU A 46 -9.56 -2.70 -4.09
N TYR A 47 -9.95 -3.47 -3.09
CA TYR A 47 -11.26 -3.42 -2.46
C TYR A 47 -11.14 -2.93 -1.03
N LEU A 48 -11.98 -1.98 -0.63
CA LEU A 48 -12.03 -1.45 0.73
C LEU A 48 -13.44 -1.58 1.28
N LYS A 49 -13.56 -2.13 2.49
CA LYS A 49 -14.79 -2.11 3.28
C LYS A 49 -14.63 -1.10 4.40
N LEU A 50 -15.47 -0.08 4.38
CA LEU A 50 -15.38 1.07 5.27
C LEU A 50 -16.59 1.13 6.20
N ASP A 51 -16.37 1.62 7.41
CA ASP A 51 -17.41 2.03 8.34
C ASP A 51 -17.05 3.40 8.90
N LYS A 52 -17.77 4.43 8.47
CA LYS A 52 -17.56 5.84 8.83
C LYS A 52 -16.14 6.33 8.53
N ASP A 53 -15.28 6.35 9.55
CA ASP A 53 -13.89 6.82 9.53
C ASP A 53 -12.88 5.66 9.66
N LYS A 54 -13.33 4.41 9.56
CA LYS A 54 -12.52 3.20 9.73
C LYS A 54 -12.51 2.31 8.50
N ILE A 55 -11.37 1.67 8.28
CA ILE A 55 -11.18 0.60 7.31
C ILE A 55 -11.41 -0.72 8.04
N LEU A 56 -12.56 -1.37 7.80
CA LEU A 56 -12.90 -2.64 8.44
C LEU A 56 -12.15 -3.80 7.80
N ASP A 57 -12.09 -3.81 6.47
CA ASP A 57 -11.39 -4.84 5.71
C ASP A 57 -10.86 -4.27 4.40
N ALA A 58 -9.83 -4.91 3.86
CA ALA A 58 -9.27 -4.59 2.57
C ALA A 58 -8.73 -5.86 1.92
N SER A 59 -8.88 -5.96 0.61
CA SER A 59 -8.37 -7.07 -0.18
C SER A 59 -8.01 -6.62 -1.58
N PHE A 60 -7.36 -7.47 -2.35
CA PHE A 60 -7.05 -7.15 -3.74
C PHE A 60 -7.06 -8.37 -4.63
N GLU A 61 -7.17 -8.13 -5.93
CA GLU A 61 -6.88 -9.10 -6.98
C GLU A 61 -6.03 -8.46 -8.09
N GLY A 62 -5.46 -9.27 -8.97
CA GLY A 62 -4.63 -8.81 -10.07
C GLY A 62 -3.26 -9.47 -10.09
N GLY A 63 -2.30 -8.84 -10.75
CA GLY A 63 -0.95 -9.35 -10.91
C GLY A 63 0.07 -8.25 -11.18
N GLY A 64 1.29 -8.47 -10.69
CA GLY A 64 2.39 -7.55 -10.89
C GLY A 64 3.70 -8.18 -10.47
N CYS A 65 4.78 -7.42 -10.56
CA CYS A 65 6.09 -7.87 -10.10
C CYS A 65 6.09 -8.09 -8.58
N ALA A 66 7.08 -8.85 -8.08
CA ALA A 66 7.18 -9.20 -6.66
C ALA A 66 7.11 -7.99 -5.71
N ILE A 67 7.66 -6.83 -6.11
CA ILE A 67 7.62 -5.59 -5.32
C ILE A 67 6.18 -5.06 -5.21
N SER A 68 5.44 -5.05 -6.33
CA SER A 68 4.05 -4.57 -6.35
C SER A 68 3.14 -5.45 -5.52
N MET A 69 3.26 -6.78 -5.69
CA MET A 69 2.50 -7.76 -4.92
C MET A 69 2.84 -7.68 -3.42
N ALA A 70 4.13 -7.59 -3.07
CA ALA A 70 4.57 -7.48 -1.69
C ALA A 70 4.11 -6.18 -1.03
N SER A 71 4.25 -5.05 -1.73
CA SER A 71 3.80 -3.73 -1.24
C SER A 71 2.30 -3.72 -0.98
N THR A 72 1.51 -4.24 -1.92
CA THR A 72 0.04 -4.33 -1.78
C THR A 72 -0.35 -5.20 -0.59
N SER A 73 0.27 -6.37 -0.46
CA SER A 73 -0.02 -7.30 0.63
C SER A 73 0.33 -6.71 2.01
N LEU A 74 1.50 -6.09 2.15
CA LEU A 74 1.95 -5.47 3.41
C LEU A 74 1.13 -4.22 3.76
N MET A 75 0.76 -3.43 2.74
CA MET A 75 -0.12 -2.27 2.91
C MET A 75 -1.45 -2.72 3.54
N ILE A 76 -2.12 -3.71 2.94
CA ILE A 76 -3.42 -4.20 3.41
C ILE A 76 -3.34 -4.72 4.85
N GLU A 77 -2.31 -5.50 5.19
CA GLU A 77 -2.12 -5.94 6.58
C GLU A 77 -2.04 -4.78 7.58
N ARG A 78 -1.48 -3.64 7.15
CA ARG A 78 -1.25 -2.50 8.03
C ARG A 78 -2.44 -1.57 8.18
N ILE A 79 -3.30 -1.46 7.16
CA ILE A 79 -4.46 -0.55 7.12
C ILE A 79 -5.78 -1.20 7.59
N LYS A 80 -5.81 -2.53 7.73
CA LYS A 80 -7.01 -3.21 8.25
C LYS A 80 -7.25 -2.84 9.70
N ASN A 81 -8.50 -2.57 10.04
CA ASN A 81 -8.94 -2.12 11.37
C ASN A 81 -8.30 -0.82 11.85
N THR A 82 -7.78 0.03 10.95
CA THR A 82 -7.27 1.36 11.29
C THR A 82 -8.25 2.46 10.87
N ARG A 83 -8.03 3.67 11.36
CA ARG A 83 -8.74 4.85 10.85
C ARG A 83 -8.25 5.23 9.46
N ILE A 84 -9.10 5.91 8.70
CA ILE A 84 -8.77 6.47 7.38
C ILE A 84 -7.60 7.46 7.49
N SER A 85 -7.60 8.32 8.52
CA SER A 85 -6.52 9.28 8.77
C SER A 85 -5.18 8.58 9.06
N GLU A 86 -5.18 7.45 9.77
CA GLU A 86 -3.97 6.66 10.02
C GLU A 86 -3.44 6.03 8.74
N ALA A 87 -4.33 5.55 7.86
CA ALA A 87 -3.95 5.02 6.55
C ALA A 87 -3.36 6.10 5.63
N GLN A 88 -3.88 7.33 5.68
CA GLN A 88 -3.33 8.49 4.95
C GLN A 88 -1.94 8.87 5.47
N GLN A 89 -1.75 8.95 6.79
CA GLN A 89 -0.43 9.20 7.38
C GLN A 89 0.58 8.10 7.03
N LEU A 90 0.11 6.84 6.96
CA LEU A 90 0.93 5.71 6.54
C LEU A 90 1.34 5.83 5.07
N PHE A 91 0.42 6.26 4.19
CA PHE A 91 0.72 6.57 2.79
C PHE A 91 1.84 7.60 2.68
N ASP A 92 1.73 8.74 3.38
CA ASP A 92 2.72 9.81 3.31
C ASP A 92 4.09 9.34 3.80
N SER A 93 4.09 8.59 4.91
CA SER A 93 5.31 8.01 5.48
C SER A 93 5.97 7.01 4.54
N PHE A 94 5.18 6.14 3.91
CA PHE A 94 5.69 5.13 2.97
C PHE A 94 6.19 5.78 1.67
N HIS A 95 5.44 6.74 1.14
CA HIS A 95 5.81 7.48 -0.06
C HIS A 95 7.13 8.24 0.18
N HIS A 96 7.27 8.92 1.32
CA HIS A 96 8.52 9.58 1.70
C HIS A 96 9.69 8.59 1.80
N LEU A 97 9.50 7.42 2.42
CA LEU A 97 10.52 6.37 2.53
C LEU A 97 11.10 5.97 1.17
N VAL A 98 10.26 5.83 0.14
CA VAL A 98 10.68 5.32 -1.19
C VAL A 98 11.07 6.41 -2.19
N THR A 99 10.89 7.70 -1.85
CA THR A 99 11.15 8.82 -2.78
C THR A 99 12.20 9.81 -2.28
N ALA A 100 12.41 9.93 -0.96
CA ALA A 100 13.34 10.92 -0.43
C ALA A 100 14.80 10.41 -0.44
N PRO A 101 15.76 11.19 -0.96
CA PRO A 101 17.15 10.77 -1.10
C PRO A 101 17.92 10.72 0.25
N ASP A 102 17.58 11.62 1.19
CA ASP A 102 18.33 11.83 2.45
C ASP A 102 17.50 11.64 3.71
N SER A 103 16.42 10.88 3.65
CA SER A 103 15.79 10.35 4.85
C SER A 103 16.72 9.28 5.44
N GLY A 104 17.78 9.74 6.13
CA GLY A 104 18.32 9.03 7.27
C GLY A 104 17.11 8.63 8.08
N ALA A 105 16.92 7.33 8.25
CA ALA A 105 15.66 6.71 8.62
C ALA A 105 15.09 7.31 9.92
N ASP A 106 14.44 8.47 9.84
CA ASP A 106 13.77 9.07 10.97
C ASP A 106 12.41 8.40 11.06
N VAL A 107 12.50 7.27 11.73
CA VAL A 107 11.56 6.17 11.85
C VAL A 107 10.51 6.49 12.92
N SER A 108 10.11 7.76 13.06
CA SER A 108 9.06 8.11 14.03
C SER A 108 7.69 7.58 13.58
N ALA A 109 7.48 7.38 12.26
CA ALA A 109 6.29 6.75 11.73
C ALA A 109 6.32 5.21 11.91
N PRO A 110 5.25 4.58 12.43
CA PRO A 110 5.18 3.14 12.68
C PRO A 110 4.94 2.34 11.39
N LEU A 111 5.90 2.42 10.46
CA LEU A 111 5.93 1.70 9.18
C LEU A 111 6.07 0.19 9.35
N GLY A 112 6.62 -0.27 10.48
CA GLY A 112 6.77 -1.70 10.78
C GLY A 112 7.50 -2.47 9.67
N LYS A 113 6.86 -3.52 9.15
CA LYS A 113 7.40 -4.37 8.07
C LYS A 113 7.60 -3.62 6.75
N LEU A 114 6.89 -2.51 6.50
CA LEU A 114 6.98 -1.77 5.23
C LEU A 114 8.37 -1.16 4.97
N LYS A 115 9.19 -1.00 6.02
CA LYS A 115 10.59 -0.56 5.89
C LYS A 115 11.42 -1.46 4.97
N VAL A 116 11.02 -2.72 4.81
CA VAL A 116 11.64 -3.66 3.88
C VAL A 116 11.70 -3.14 2.45
N LEU A 117 10.72 -2.34 2.04
CA LEU A 117 10.63 -1.75 0.70
C LEU A 117 11.45 -0.46 0.57
N GLY A 118 12.11 0.02 1.64
CA GLY A 118 12.87 1.27 1.60
C GLY A 118 14.04 1.24 0.63
N GLY A 119 14.63 0.06 0.37
CA GLY A 119 15.69 -0.11 -0.64
C GLY A 119 15.21 0.16 -2.08
N VAL A 120 13.90 0.22 -2.34
CA VAL A 120 13.35 0.54 -3.67
C VAL A 120 13.73 1.96 -4.12
N ARG A 121 14.02 2.88 -3.19
CA ARG A 121 14.44 4.25 -3.50
C ARG A 121 15.69 4.32 -4.36
N ASP A 122 16.59 3.34 -4.22
CA ASP A 122 17.83 3.23 -4.98
C ASP A 122 17.57 2.77 -6.44
N PHE A 123 16.32 2.41 -6.77
CA PHE A 123 15.88 1.92 -8.07
C PHE A 123 14.66 2.72 -8.57
N PRO A 124 14.86 3.93 -9.15
CA PRO A 124 13.77 4.83 -9.53
C PRO A 124 12.68 4.20 -10.41
N THR A 125 13.06 3.27 -11.29
CA THR A 125 12.12 2.54 -12.17
C THR A 125 11.17 1.62 -11.40
N ARG A 126 11.52 1.24 -10.16
CA ARG A 126 10.75 0.33 -9.30
C ARG A 126 9.88 1.05 -8.28
N ILE A 127 10.07 2.36 -8.08
CA ILE A 127 9.27 3.18 -7.16
C ILE A 127 7.78 3.06 -7.51
N LYS A 128 7.41 3.21 -8.79
CA LYS A 128 6.00 3.07 -9.23
C LYS A 128 5.43 1.69 -8.95
N CYS A 129 6.25 0.64 -9.00
CA CYS A 129 5.81 -0.72 -8.71
C CYS A 129 5.52 -0.85 -7.20
N ALA A 130 6.30 -0.19 -6.32
CA ALA A 130 6.05 -0.14 -4.87
C ALA A 130 4.88 0.78 -4.46
N THR A 131 4.61 1.88 -5.17
CA THR A 131 3.59 2.87 -4.77
C THR A 131 2.22 2.67 -5.43
N LEU A 132 2.08 1.76 -6.40
CA LEU A 132 0.83 1.59 -7.16
C LEU A 132 -0.42 1.40 -6.27
N ALA A 133 -0.37 0.44 -5.36
CA ALA A 133 -1.50 0.14 -4.46
C ALA A 133 -1.79 1.27 -3.47
N TRP A 134 -0.77 2.04 -3.11
CA TRP A 134 -0.86 3.18 -2.22
C TRP A 134 -1.62 4.33 -2.87
N HIS A 135 -1.37 4.59 -4.16
CA HIS A 135 -2.15 5.56 -4.93
C HIS A 135 -3.60 5.09 -5.13
N ALA A 136 -3.83 3.78 -5.34
CA ALA A 136 -5.17 3.21 -5.41
C ALA A 136 -5.93 3.38 -4.08
N LEU A 137 -5.27 3.14 -2.95
CA LEU A 137 -5.82 3.37 -1.61
C LEU A 137 -6.23 4.84 -1.43
N LYS A 138 -5.32 5.77 -1.74
CA LYS A 138 -5.60 7.21 -1.61
C LYS A 138 -6.82 7.63 -2.43
N ALA A 139 -6.87 7.25 -3.71
CA ALA A 139 -8.02 7.52 -4.58
C ALA A 139 -9.32 6.87 -4.06
N GLY A 140 -9.24 5.67 -3.47
CA GLY A 140 -10.39 4.98 -2.88
C GLY A 140 -10.94 5.70 -1.64
N LEU A 141 -10.06 6.32 -0.84
CA LEU A 141 -10.44 7.07 0.35
C LEU A 141 -10.98 8.47 0.01
N GLU A 142 -10.40 9.17 -0.97
CA GLU A 142 -10.86 10.50 -1.40
C GLU A 142 -12.27 10.47 -2.02
N ASN A 143 -12.59 9.42 -2.78
CA ASN A 143 -13.92 9.27 -3.37
C ASN A 143 -15.05 9.11 -2.33
N VAL A 144 -14.73 8.65 -1.12
CA VAL A 144 -15.70 8.47 -0.02
C VAL A 144 -15.96 9.80 0.70
N ASP A 145 -14.99 10.71 0.72
CA ASP A 145 -15.19 12.05 1.26
C ASP A 145 -16.05 12.91 0.34
N HIS A 146 -15.94 12.74 -0.99
CA HIS A 146 -16.79 13.45 -1.96
C HIS A 146 -18.27 13.03 -1.91
N ASP A 147 -18.58 11.77 -1.60
CA ASP A 147 -19.96 11.29 -1.47
C ASP A 147 -20.64 11.81 -0.18
N LYS A 148 -19.86 12.36 0.77
CA LYS A 148 -20.38 13.00 1.99
C LYS A 148 -20.55 14.52 1.85
N SER A 149 -20.08 15.14 0.75
CA SER A 149 -20.08 16.60 0.59
C SER A 149 -21.06 17.10 -0.48
N VAL A 150 -22.35 16.83 -0.35
CA VAL A 150 -23.41 17.67 -0.95
C VAL A 150 -24.64 17.68 -0.05
N SER A 151 -24.80 18.75 0.73
CA SER A 151 -26.11 19.28 1.10
C SER A 151 -25.96 20.77 1.39
N THR A 152 -26.32 21.60 0.41
CA THR A 152 -26.66 23.00 0.63
C THR A 152 -28.18 23.09 0.61
N GLU A 153 -28.79 23.37 1.76
CA GLU A 153 -29.99 24.21 1.78
C GLU A 153 -29.60 25.66 1.43
#